data_AF-E3N3E7-F1
#
_entry.id   AF-E3N3E7-F1
#
_cell.length_a   1.000
_cell.length_b   1.000
_cell.length_c   1.000
_cell.angle_alpha   90.00
_cell.angle_beta   90.00
_cell.angle_gamma   90.00
#
_symmetry.space_group_name_H-M   'P 1'
#
loop_
_entity.id
_entity.type
_entity.pdbx_description
1 polymer ?
#
loop_
_entity_poly.entity_id
_entity_poly.type
_entity_poly.pdbx_seq_one_letter_code
_entity_poly.pdbx_strand_id
1 'polypeptide(L)'
;MCYYWFTLEWLLACTCTTISLEDSPLRNKDLDVILKNWTIGGFPNLEYLKICGQRITNNITTVLGMNLIELNGKIIPTDDGSKTATINTDYGSIEMSMTPF
;
A
#
# COMPACT_ATOMS: atom_id res chain seq x y z
N MET A 1 -24.04 -8.27 11.36
CA MET A 1 -22.61 -8.59 11.32
C MET A 1 -21.87 -7.29 11.01
N CYS A 2 -21.10 -6.77 11.96
CA CYS A 2 -20.38 -5.51 11.80
C CYS A 2 -18.90 -5.82 11.55
N TYR A 3 -18.44 -5.48 10.35
CA TYR A 3 -17.06 -5.65 9.89
C TYR A 3 -16.15 -4.76 10.73
N TYR A 4 -15.37 -5.36 11.63
CA TYR A 4 -14.38 -4.64 12.43
C TYR A 4 -13.21 -4.22 11.55
N TRP A 5 -13.38 -3.08 10.88
CA TRP A 5 -12.38 -2.04 10.58
C TRP A 5 -10.91 -2.47 10.64
N PHE A 6 -10.37 -2.78 9.47
CA PHE A 6 -8.94 -2.80 9.21
C PHE A 6 -8.40 -1.35 9.30
N THR A 7 -7.95 -0.93 10.49
CA THR A 7 -7.37 0.41 10.68
C THR A 7 -5.88 0.42 10.33
N LEU A 8 -5.37 1.58 9.94
CA LEU A 8 -3.94 1.83 9.73
C LEU A 8 -3.12 1.41 10.96
N GLU A 9 -3.66 1.62 12.17
CA GLU A 9 -3.05 1.20 13.44
C GLU A 9 -2.87 -0.31 13.54
N TRP A 10 -3.84 -1.10 13.07
CA TRP A 10 -3.72 -2.55 13.02
C TRP A 10 -2.63 -2.99 12.03
N LEU A 11 -2.56 -2.34 10.86
CA LEU A 11 -1.52 -2.59 9.87
C LEU A 11 -0.12 -2.31 10.45
N LEU A 12 0.03 -1.21 11.20
CA LEU A 12 1.29 -0.81 11.86
C LEU A 12 1.69 -1.76 13.00
N ALA A 13 0.71 -2.33 13.70
CA ALA A 13 0.95 -3.27 14.80
C ALA A 13 1.05 -4.74 14.36
N CYS A 14 0.75 -5.07 13.10
CA CYS A 14 0.78 -6.44 12.60
C CYS A 14 2.22 -6.98 12.59
N THR A 15 2.42 -8.17 13.14
CA THR A 15 3.65 -8.96 12.96
C THR A 15 3.68 -9.70 11.62
N CYS A 16 2.78 -9.35 10.71
CA CYS A 16 2.46 -10.08 9.51
C CYS A 16 3.41 -9.65 8.39
N THR A 17 3.99 -10.60 7.67
CA THR A 17 4.87 -10.32 6.52
C THR A 17 4.08 -10.17 5.22
N THR A 18 2.88 -10.73 5.15
CA THR A 18 2.03 -10.71 3.96
C THR A 18 0.61 -10.37 4.36
N ILE A 19 0.02 -9.38 3.71
CA ILE A 19 -1.36 -8.94 3.93
C ILE A 19 -2.07 -8.84 2.58
N SER A 20 -3.25 -9.43 2.49
CA SER A 20 -4.12 -9.34 1.32
C SER A 20 -5.52 -8.94 1.77
N LEU A 21 -6.01 -7.82 1.23
CA LEU A 21 -7.34 -7.28 1.52
C LEU A 21 -8.16 -7.29 0.24
N GLU A 22 -9.20 -8.12 0.21
CA GLU A 22 -10.16 -8.18 -0.88
C GLU A 22 -11.43 -7.40 -0.51
N ASP A 23 -12.09 -6.82 -1.53
CA ASP A 23 -13.30 -5.97 -1.37
C ASP A 23 -13.16 -4.88 -0.30
N SER A 24 -11.97 -4.28 -0.22
CA SER A 24 -11.61 -3.29 0.78
C SER A 24 -12.42 -2.00 0.62
N PRO A 25 -12.90 -1.40 1.73
CA PRO A 25 -13.57 -0.10 1.70
C PRO A 25 -12.60 1.09 1.53
N LEU A 26 -11.29 0.81 1.52
CA LEU A 26 -10.21 1.79 1.40
C LEU A 26 -10.27 2.51 0.05
N ARG A 27 -9.87 3.79 0.07
CA ARG A 27 -9.88 4.70 -1.08
C ARG A 27 -8.45 5.16 -1.34
N ASN A 28 -8.22 5.81 -2.49
CA ASN A 28 -6.90 6.34 -2.87
C ASN A 28 -6.21 7.18 -1.78
N LYS A 29 -6.97 7.99 -1.03
CA LYS A 29 -6.41 8.79 0.08
C LYS A 29 -5.84 7.94 1.22
N ASP A 30 -6.41 6.75 1.45
CA ASP A 30 -5.95 5.84 2.50
C ASP A 30 -4.68 5.14 2.01
N LEU A 31 -4.62 4.81 0.71
CA LEU A 31 -3.41 4.29 0.05
C LEU A 31 -2.24 5.28 0.13
N ASP A 32 -2.48 6.59 -0.04
CA ASP A 32 -1.45 7.63 0.10
C ASP A 32 -0.84 7.64 1.50
N VAL A 33 -1.66 7.50 2.54
CA VAL A 33 -1.17 7.42 3.92
C VAL A 33 -0.39 6.12 4.17
N ILE A 34 -0.87 4.99 3.65
CA ILE A 34 -0.18 3.70 3.77
C ILE A 34 1.18 3.77 3.09
N LEU A 35 1.24 4.24 1.85
CA LEU A 35 2.48 4.34 1.08
C LEU A 35 3.50 5.29 1.71
N LYS A 36 3.07 6.44 2.22
CA LYS A 36 3.95 7.38 2.94
C LYS A 36 4.52 6.77 4.22
N ASN A 37 3.70 6.07 5.00
CA ASN A 37 4.18 5.37 6.19
C ASN A 37 5.14 4.23 5.81
N TRP A 38 4.91 3.59 4.67
CA TRP A 38 5.78 2.51 4.21
C TRP A 38 7.16 3.00 3.79
N THR A 39 7.24 4.11 3.04
CA THR A 39 8.53 4.66 2.57
C THR A 39 9.44 5.07 3.72
N ILE A 40 8.88 5.50 4.85
CA ILE A 40 9.63 5.86 6.06
C ILE A 40 9.90 4.68 7.01
N GLY A 41 9.60 3.44 6.60
CA GLY A 41 9.86 2.24 7.39
C GLY A 41 8.81 1.92 8.48
N GLY A 42 7.59 2.46 8.38
CA GLY A 42 6.52 2.26 9.37
C GLY A 42 6.01 0.82 9.48
N PHE A 43 6.33 -0.06 8.52
CA PHE A 43 5.95 -1.48 8.53
C PHE A 43 7.19 -2.38 8.54
N PRO A 44 7.85 -2.57 9.69
CA PRO A 44 9.16 -3.22 9.76
C PRO A 44 9.14 -4.68 9.28
N ASN A 45 8.02 -5.37 9.49
CA ASN A 45 7.88 -6.80 9.17
C ASN A 45 7.21 -7.05 7.83
N LEU A 46 6.60 -6.03 7.21
CA LEU A 46 5.71 -6.25 6.07
C LEU A 46 6.52 -6.33 4.77
N GLU A 47 6.44 -7.48 4.12
CA GLU A 47 7.13 -7.79 2.87
C GLU A 47 6.20 -7.66 1.66
N TYR A 48 4.89 -7.87 1.89
CA TYR A 48 3.90 -7.86 0.83
C TYR A 48 2.56 -7.30 1.32
N LEU A 49 1.99 -6.36 0.56
CA LEU A 49 0.64 -5.87 0.75
C LEU A 49 -0.11 -5.83 -0.58
N LYS A 50 -1.26 -6.50 -0.64
CA LYS A 50 -2.23 -6.36 -1.72
C LYS A 50 -3.55 -5.83 -1.19
N ILE A 51 -4.09 -4.80 -1.84
CA ILE A 51 -5.38 -4.21 -1.52
C ILE A 51 -6.19 -4.13 -2.80
N CYS A 52 -7.30 -4.86 -2.84
CA CYS A 52 -8.32 -4.79 -3.87
C CYS A 52 -9.57 -4.11 -3.31
N GLY A 53 -10.20 -3.22 -4.07
CA GLY A 53 -11.41 -2.55 -3.65
C GLY A 53 -12.01 -1.69 -4.75
N GLN A 54 -13.34 -1.67 -4.82
CA GLN A 54 -14.09 -0.93 -5.84
C GLN A 54 -13.91 0.60 -5.76
N ARG A 55 -13.34 1.10 -4.66
CA ARG A 55 -13.14 2.54 -4.40
C ARG A 55 -11.72 3.01 -4.70
N ILE A 56 -10.85 2.12 -5.18
CA ILE A 56 -9.52 2.42 -5.70
C ILE A 56 -9.69 2.77 -7.18
N THR A 57 -9.36 4.01 -7.56
CA THR A 57 -9.65 4.51 -8.92
C THR A 57 -8.46 5.27 -9.51
N ASN A 58 -8.27 5.18 -10.81
CA ASN A 58 -7.01 5.59 -11.45
C ASN A 58 -6.88 7.11 -11.70
N ASN A 59 -7.99 7.86 -11.69
CA ASN A 59 -8.06 9.09 -12.50
C ASN A 59 -8.21 10.41 -11.73
N ILE A 60 -8.35 10.40 -10.39
CA ILE A 60 -8.79 11.61 -9.66
C ILE A 60 -7.90 11.97 -8.47
N THR A 61 -7.26 11.00 -7.82
CA THR A 61 -6.53 11.24 -6.57
C THR A 61 -5.08 10.82 -6.71
N THR A 62 -4.18 11.70 -6.30
CA THR A 62 -2.76 11.40 -6.28
C THR A 62 -2.40 10.62 -5.02
N VAL A 63 -1.51 9.66 -5.20
CA VAL A 63 -0.85 8.83 -4.21
C VAL A 63 0.64 9.10 -4.39
N LEU A 64 1.32 9.60 -3.35
CA LEU A 64 2.69 10.11 -3.45
C LEU A 64 2.87 11.20 -4.52
N GLY A 65 1.82 11.99 -4.78
CA GLY A 65 1.83 13.03 -5.82
C GLY A 65 1.70 12.50 -7.25
N MET A 66 1.48 11.19 -7.43
CA MET A 66 1.32 10.51 -8.73
C MET A 66 -0.07 9.90 -8.83
N ASN A 67 -0.66 9.79 -10.02
CA ASN A 67 -1.86 8.98 -10.19
C ASN A 67 -1.49 7.47 -10.17
N LEU A 68 -2.49 6.57 -10.05
CA LEU A 68 -2.20 5.13 -9.94
C LEU A 68 -1.50 4.57 -11.20
N ILE A 69 -1.84 5.10 -12.38
CA ILE A 69 -1.22 4.66 -13.65
C ILE A 69 0.28 5.00 -13.66
N GLU A 70 0.65 6.19 -13.18
CA GLU A 70 2.04 6.63 -13.04
C GLU A 70 2.80 5.85 -11.96
N LEU A 71 2.08 5.34 -10.95
CA LEU A 71 2.66 4.55 -9.86
C LEU A 71 2.93 3.10 -10.28
N ASN A 72 2.30 2.62 -11.35
CA ASN A 72 2.40 1.23 -11.79
C ASN A 72 3.81 0.87 -12.25
N GLY A 73 4.36 -0.23 -11.71
CA GLY A 73 5.71 -0.70 -11.99
C GLY A 73 6.81 0.15 -11.36
N LYS A 74 6.47 1.08 -10.46
CA LYS A 74 7.47 1.97 -9.87
C LYS A 74 8.22 1.27 -8.74
N ILE A 75 9.53 1.49 -8.70
CA ILE A 75 10.41 1.03 -7.62
C ILE A 75 10.79 2.25 -6.79
N ILE A 76 10.51 2.21 -5.48
CA ILE A 76 10.75 3.30 -4.55
C ILE A 76 11.67 2.78 -3.44
N PRO A 77 12.86 3.38 -3.24
CA PRO A 77 13.69 3.06 -2.10
C PRO A 77 13.04 3.52 -0.79
N THR A 78 13.24 2.76 0.27
CA THR A 78 12.94 3.21 1.64
C THR A 78 13.89 4.33 2.03
N ASP A 79 13.44 5.21 2.94
CA ASP A 79 14.22 6.37 3.39
C ASP A 79 15.57 5.98 4.01
N ASP A 80 15.65 4.80 4.65
CA ASP A 80 16.89 4.27 5.21
C ASP A 80 17.79 3.57 4.18
N GLY A 81 17.32 3.42 2.93
CA GLY A 81 18.02 2.77 1.84
C GLY A 81 18.25 1.27 2.02
N SER A 82 17.58 0.61 2.97
CA SER A 82 17.78 -0.82 3.28
C SER A 82 17.01 -1.76 2.36
N LYS A 83 15.90 -1.28 1.78
CA LYS A 83 15.01 -2.05 0.91
C LYS A 83 14.41 -1.19 -0.19
N THR A 84 13.86 -1.83 -1.22
CA THR A 84 13.01 -1.18 -2.24
C THR A 84 11.59 -1.72 -2.19
N ALA A 85 10.62 -0.84 -2.36
CA ALA A 85 9.22 -1.18 -2.57
C ALA A 85 8.94 -1.15 -4.09
N THR A 86 8.47 -2.27 -4.63
CA THR A 86 7.90 -2.33 -5.98
C THR A 86 6.40 -2.16 -5.87
N ILE A 87 5.83 -1.21 -6.62
CA ILE A 87 4.40 -0.93 -6.61
C ILE A 87 3.82 -1.33 -7.96
N ASN A 88 2.80 -2.17 -7.93
CA ASN A 88 1.99 -2.52 -9.08
C ASN A 88 0.55 -2.10 -8.81
N THR A 89 -0.12 -1.61 -9.85
CA THR A 89 -1.53 -1.21 -9.76
C THR A 89 -2.29 -1.83 -10.92
N ASP A 90 -3.49 -2.31 -10.64
CA ASP A 90 -4.45 -2.73 -11.66
C ASP A 90 -5.81 -2.11 -11.36
N TYR A 91 -6.81 -2.35 -12.19
CA TYR A 91 -8.14 -1.79 -12.03
C TYR A 91 -8.75 -2.19 -10.67
N GLY A 92 -8.82 -1.21 -9.76
CA GLY A 92 -9.34 -1.44 -8.41
C GLY A 92 -8.39 -2.17 -7.48
N SER A 93 -7.09 -2.27 -7.80
CA SER A 93 -6.11 -2.89 -6.89
C SER A 93 -4.76 -2.19 -6.87
N ILE A 94 -4.08 -2.33 -5.74
CA ILE A 94 -2.70 -1.96 -5.53
C ILE A 94 -1.97 -3.09 -4.84
N GLU A 95 -0.76 -3.35 -5.29
CA GLU A 95 0.13 -4.37 -4.80
C GLU A 95 1.50 -3.75 -4.53
N MET A 96 2.08 -4.11 -3.40
CA MET A 96 3.37 -3.63 -2.95
C MET A 96 4.20 -4.80 -2.45
N SER A 97 5.42 -4.92 -2.95
CA SER A 97 6.37 -5.95 -2.55
C SER A 97 7.72 -5.34 -2.19
N MET A 98 8.34 -5.87 -1.12
CA MET A 98 9.63 -5.41 -0.64
C MET A 98 10.74 -6.34 -1.09
N THR A 99 11.82 -5.74 -1.60
CA THR A 99 13.05 -6.43 -1.95
C THR A 99 14.20 -5.82 -1.15
N PRO A 100 14.86 -6.59 -0.26
CA PRO A 100 16.09 -6.16 0.41
C PRO A 100 17.20 -5.87 -0.59
N PHE A 101 18.08 -4.92 -0.25
CA PHE A 101 19.35 -4.73 -0.96
C PHE A 101 20.42 -5.73 -0.49
#